data_AF-A0A496W4K6-F1
#
_entry.id   AF-A0A496W4K6-F1
#
_cell.length_a   1.000
_cell.length_b   1.000
_cell.length_c   1.000
_cell.angle_alpha   90.00
_cell.angle_beta   90.00
_cell.angle_gamma   90.00
#
_symmetry.space_group_name_H-M   'P 1'
#
loop_
_entity.id
_entity.type
_entity.pdbx_description
1 polymer ?
#
loop_
_entity_poly.entity_id
_entity_poly.type
_entity_poly.pdbx_seq_one_letter_code
_entity_poly.pdbx_strand_id
1 'polypeptide(L)'
;MKEENNLLETVLSLTDYEAAASALTELKYINRQKAGKLALDILEQGKGDVHFQAGAFEVLYSVEQLKAFEFIKEKRDSVDVIVLRSMLECVTEDSSLIDDNPKMLDIVSVLNTNAEQLSAGDMEKIGETLDWFKESFSEQIRKNPKIIYSKYPPNTPLTSIKRGIAQQA
;
A
#
# COMPACT_ATOMS: atom_id res chain seq x y z
N MET A 1 -12.09 12.02 23.57
CA MET A 1 -12.20 10.65 24.13
C MET A 1 -13.47 9.93 23.68
N LYS A 2 -14.70 10.44 23.92
CA LYS A 2 -15.92 9.77 23.43
C LYS A 2 -16.01 9.70 21.89
N GLU A 3 -15.73 10.81 21.23
CA GLU A 3 -15.74 10.91 19.76
C GLU A 3 -14.72 9.98 19.10
N GLU A 4 -13.46 9.99 19.56
CA GLU A 4 -12.42 9.07 19.10
C GLU A 4 -12.83 7.59 19.27
N ASN A 5 -13.40 7.20 20.41
CA ASN A 5 -13.82 5.82 20.63
C ASN A 5 -14.97 5.41 19.71
N ASN A 6 -15.92 6.31 19.46
CA ASN A 6 -17.00 6.04 18.51
C ASN A 6 -16.46 5.81 17.09
N LEU A 7 -15.48 6.62 16.64
CA LEU A 7 -14.85 6.44 15.34
C LEU A 7 -14.11 5.10 15.26
N LEU A 8 -13.38 4.73 16.33
CA LEU A 8 -12.71 3.43 16.40
C LEU A 8 -13.71 2.26 16.29
N GLU A 9 -14.83 2.34 17.00
CA GLU A 9 -15.89 1.33 16.94
C GLU A 9 -16.48 1.22 15.55
N THR A 10 -16.76 2.34 14.87
CA THR A 10 -17.26 2.35 13.49
C THR A 10 -16.27 1.72 12.51
N VAL A 11 -14.98 2.03 12.61
CA VAL A 11 -13.94 1.44 11.75
C VAL A 11 -13.82 -0.07 11.99
N LEU A 12 -13.89 -0.51 13.25
CA LEU A 12 -13.69 -1.91 13.62
C LEU A 12 -14.93 -2.78 13.41
N SER A 13 -16.13 -2.22 13.32
CA SER A 13 -17.35 -2.99 13.13
C SER A 13 -17.39 -3.66 11.75
N LEU A 14 -16.79 -3.02 10.73
CA LEU A 14 -16.79 -3.47 9.34
C LEU A 14 -18.19 -3.80 8.79
N THR A 15 -19.23 -3.18 9.37
CA THR A 15 -20.63 -3.39 8.97
C THR A 15 -21.06 -2.52 7.81
N ASP A 16 -20.44 -1.34 7.70
CA ASP A 16 -20.68 -0.33 6.66
C ASP A 16 -19.31 0.26 6.28
N TYR A 17 -18.86 -0.05 5.07
CA TYR A 17 -17.53 0.33 4.60
C TYR A 17 -17.42 1.82 4.27
N GLU A 18 -18.51 2.48 3.87
CA GLU A 18 -18.52 3.92 3.62
C GLU A 18 -18.42 4.68 4.94
N ALA A 19 -19.19 4.26 5.94
CA ALA A 19 -19.11 4.81 7.29
C ALA A 19 -17.73 4.53 7.93
N ALA A 20 -17.19 3.33 7.74
CA ALA A 20 -15.85 2.98 8.24
C ALA A 20 -14.75 3.82 7.56
N ALA A 21 -14.81 4.03 6.23
CA ALA A 21 -13.86 4.86 5.50
C ALA A 21 -13.89 6.32 5.98
N SER A 22 -15.11 6.86 6.16
CA SER A 22 -15.33 8.21 6.68
C SER A 22 -14.77 8.33 8.09
N ALA A 23 -15.07 7.36 8.97
CA ALA A 23 -14.59 7.36 10.34
C ALA A 23 -13.07 7.23 10.44
N LEU A 24 -12.44 6.42 9.59
CA LEU A 24 -10.98 6.29 9.52
C LEU A 24 -10.33 7.60 9.06
N THR A 25 -10.96 8.27 8.10
CA THR A 25 -10.52 9.59 7.61
C THR A 25 -10.63 10.65 8.69
N GLU A 26 -11.74 10.70 9.42
CA GLU A 26 -11.93 11.63 10.55
C GLU A 26 -10.92 11.35 11.68
N LEU A 27 -10.70 10.07 11.99
CA LEU A 27 -9.75 9.66 13.03
C LEU A 27 -8.34 10.16 12.73
N LYS A 28 -7.95 10.31 11.46
CA LYS A 28 -6.63 10.83 11.08
C LYS A 28 -6.41 12.27 11.56
N TYR A 29 -7.46 13.07 11.70
CA TYR A 29 -7.37 14.44 12.20
C TYR A 29 -7.38 14.53 13.73
N ILE A 30 -7.94 13.52 14.41
CA ILE A 30 -8.03 13.47 15.87
C ILE A 30 -6.81 12.75 16.47
N ASN A 31 -6.44 11.59 15.91
CA ASN A 31 -5.36 10.74 16.38
C ASN A 31 -4.64 10.05 15.21
N ARG A 32 -3.71 10.78 14.59
CA ARG A 32 -2.88 10.34 13.46
C ARG A 32 -2.22 8.98 13.69
N GLN A 33 -1.69 8.74 14.88
CA GLN A 33 -0.99 7.49 15.21
C GLN A 33 -1.93 6.28 15.19
N LYS A 34 -3.13 6.40 15.79
CA LYS A 34 -4.12 5.33 15.77
C LYS A 34 -4.68 5.11 14.38
N ALA A 35 -4.96 6.18 13.63
CA ALA A 35 -5.41 6.08 12.24
C ALA A 35 -4.39 5.33 11.37
N GLY A 36 -3.10 5.69 11.47
CA GLY A 36 -2.04 5.01 10.73
C GLY A 36 -1.91 3.53 11.11
N LYS A 37 -2.01 3.19 12.40
CA LYS A 37 -1.98 1.79 12.85
C LYS A 37 -3.17 1.00 12.32
N LEU A 38 -4.38 1.56 12.36
CA LEU A 38 -5.58 0.90 11.85
C LEU A 38 -5.55 0.74 10.34
N ALA A 39 -5.13 1.78 9.63
CA ALA A 39 -4.99 1.75 8.18
C ALA A 39 -4.03 0.64 7.73
N LEU A 40 -2.87 0.53 8.38
CA LEU A 40 -1.93 -0.55 8.12
C LEU A 40 -2.54 -1.93 8.43
N ASP A 41 -3.23 -2.07 9.56
CA ASP A 41 -3.87 -3.33 9.97
C ASP A 41 -4.97 -3.78 8.99
N ILE A 42 -5.75 -2.84 8.46
CA ILE A 42 -6.76 -3.08 7.42
C ILE A 42 -6.11 -3.62 6.15
N LEU A 43 -5.02 -2.98 5.72
CA LEU A 43 -4.31 -3.33 4.50
C LEU A 43 -3.57 -4.67 4.61
N GLU A 44 -2.87 -4.92 5.72
CA GLU A 44 -2.10 -6.15 5.92
C GLU A 44 -3.01 -7.38 6.03
N GLN A 45 -4.18 -7.22 6.63
CA GLN A 45 -5.15 -8.30 6.86
C GLN A 45 -6.24 -8.38 5.78
N GLY A 46 -6.27 -7.45 4.81
CA GLY A 46 -7.29 -7.40 3.76
C GLY A 46 -8.70 -7.24 4.32
N LYS A 47 -8.90 -6.35 5.30
CA LYS A 47 -10.19 -6.14 5.96
C LYS A 47 -11.12 -5.28 5.10
N GLY A 48 -12.39 -5.66 5.06
CA GLY A 48 -13.42 -4.97 4.29
C GLY A 48 -13.26 -5.14 2.78
N ASP A 49 -13.99 -4.34 2.00
CA ASP A 49 -13.91 -4.39 0.55
C ASP A 49 -12.69 -3.62 -0.01
N VAL A 50 -12.50 -3.73 -1.32
CA VAL A 50 -11.35 -3.13 -2.01
C VAL A 50 -11.38 -1.61 -1.99
N HIS A 51 -12.56 -0.99 -1.88
CA HIS A 51 -12.71 0.47 -1.82
C HIS A 51 -12.34 1.00 -0.43
N PHE A 52 -12.74 0.30 0.62
CA PHE A 52 -12.31 0.59 1.98
C PHE A 52 -10.81 0.40 2.16
N GLN A 53 -10.24 -0.65 1.58
CA GLN A 53 -8.79 -0.87 1.59
C GLN A 53 -8.05 0.24 0.83
N ALA A 54 -8.56 0.69 -0.32
CA ALA A 54 -8.00 1.84 -1.03
C ALA A 54 -8.01 3.11 -0.16
N GLY A 55 -9.15 3.44 0.48
CA GLY A 55 -9.22 4.57 1.42
C GLY A 55 -8.29 4.41 2.64
N ALA A 56 -8.10 3.18 3.13
CA ALA A 56 -7.12 2.91 4.19
C ALA A 56 -5.69 3.20 3.71
N PHE A 57 -5.34 2.88 2.46
CA PHE A 57 -4.06 3.25 1.89
C PHE A 57 -3.84 4.77 1.86
N GLU A 58 -4.82 5.55 1.41
CA GLU A 58 -4.74 7.02 1.41
C GLU A 58 -4.48 7.57 2.81
N VAL A 59 -5.20 7.04 3.80
CA VAL A 59 -5.00 7.43 5.21
C VAL A 59 -3.59 7.08 5.66
N LEU A 60 -3.11 5.85 5.43
CA LEU A 60 -1.76 5.43 5.80
C LEU A 60 -0.70 6.33 5.15
N TYR A 61 -0.82 6.58 3.85
CA TYR A 61 0.08 7.43 3.08
C TYR A 61 0.16 8.84 3.68
N SER A 62 -1.00 9.43 4.03
CA SER A 62 -1.08 10.80 4.56
C SER A 62 -0.56 10.97 6.00
N VAL A 63 -0.57 9.91 6.82
CA VAL A 63 -0.17 9.99 8.23
C VAL A 63 1.18 9.36 8.53
N GLU A 64 1.58 8.36 7.76
CA GLU A 64 2.76 7.51 7.99
C GLU A 64 3.37 7.07 6.63
N GLN A 65 3.74 8.03 5.77
CA GLN A 65 4.20 7.81 4.39
C GLN A 65 5.29 6.72 4.26
N LEU A 66 6.24 6.66 5.20
CA LEU A 66 7.28 5.63 5.16
C LEU A 66 6.73 4.20 5.31
N LYS A 67 5.68 4.01 6.13
CA LYS A 67 5.01 2.71 6.25
C LYS A 67 4.18 2.39 5.01
N ALA A 68 3.58 3.40 4.37
CA ALA A 68 2.92 3.20 3.08
C ALA A 68 3.93 2.75 2.01
N PHE A 69 5.12 3.34 1.99
CA PHE A 69 6.21 2.93 1.10
C PHE A 69 6.69 1.50 1.37
N GLU A 70 6.81 1.10 2.64
CA GLU A 70 7.11 -0.27 3.03
C GLU A 70 6.02 -1.23 2.56
N PHE A 71 4.75 -0.88 2.76
CA PHE A 71 3.61 -1.67 2.29
C PHE A 71 3.62 -1.90 0.77
N ILE A 72 3.86 -0.86 -0.03
CA ILE A 72 3.99 -0.97 -1.50
C ILE A 72 5.10 -1.96 -1.87
N LYS A 73 6.25 -1.89 -1.20
CA LYS A 73 7.41 -2.76 -1.47
C LYS A 73 7.11 -4.22 -1.12
N GLU A 74 6.39 -4.48 -0.04
CA GLU A 74 6.09 -5.84 0.45
C GLU A 74 4.94 -6.53 -0.30
N LYS A 75 3.91 -5.79 -0.69
CA LYS A 75 2.67 -6.35 -1.28
C LYS A 75 2.57 -6.22 -2.79
N ARG A 76 3.71 -6.02 -3.47
CA ARG A 76 3.81 -5.75 -4.91
C ARG A 76 2.99 -6.68 -5.83
N ASP A 77 2.85 -7.96 -5.46
CA ASP A 77 2.26 -9.00 -6.32
C ASP A 77 0.85 -9.43 -5.83
N SER A 78 0.29 -8.80 -4.78
CA SER A 78 -0.88 -9.36 -4.08
C SER A 78 -2.00 -8.37 -3.74
N VAL A 79 -1.90 -7.11 -4.17
CA VAL A 79 -2.96 -6.12 -3.92
C VAL A 79 -4.00 -6.14 -5.04
N ASP A 80 -5.24 -5.84 -4.68
CA ASP A 80 -6.29 -5.61 -5.66
C ASP A 80 -5.98 -4.37 -6.52
N VAL A 81 -6.40 -4.39 -7.79
CA VAL A 81 -6.17 -3.31 -8.75
C VAL A 81 -6.73 -1.96 -8.26
N ILE A 82 -7.82 -1.96 -7.49
CA ILE A 82 -8.40 -0.73 -6.92
C ILE A 82 -7.50 -0.15 -5.82
N VAL A 83 -6.83 -1.00 -5.03
CA VAL A 83 -5.85 -0.54 -4.04
C VAL A 83 -4.60 -0.04 -4.76
N LEU A 84 -4.14 -0.74 -5.80
CA LEU A 84 -3.03 -0.27 -6.64
C LEU A 84 -3.32 1.09 -7.26
N ARG A 85 -4.54 1.33 -7.72
CA ARG A 85 -4.98 2.64 -8.22
C ARG A 85 -4.72 3.76 -7.21
N SER A 86 -5.15 3.55 -5.97
CA SER A 86 -4.94 4.53 -4.89
C SER A 86 -3.45 4.74 -4.58
N MET A 87 -2.63 3.68 -4.65
CA MET A 87 -1.17 3.81 -4.54
C MET A 87 -0.57 4.70 -5.64
N LEU A 88 -1.02 4.51 -6.88
CA LEU A 88 -0.58 5.31 -8.02
C LEU A 88 -1.02 6.76 -7.86
N GLU A 89 -2.29 7.01 -7.49
CA GLU A 89 -2.83 8.36 -7.27
C GLU A 89 -2.05 9.12 -6.20
N CYS A 90 -1.90 8.57 -4.99
CA CYS A 90 -1.18 9.25 -3.90
C CYS A 90 0.28 9.58 -4.28
N VAL A 91 0.98 8.68 -4.95
CA VAL A 91 2.36 8.93 -5.38
C VAL A 91 2.42 9.95 -6.50
N THR A 92 1.46 9.92 -7.43
CA THR A 92 1.43 10.85 -8.57
C THR A 92 1.09 12.28 -8.14
N GLU A 93 0.21 12.45 -7.15
CA GLU A 93 -0.08 13.74 -6.52
C GLU A 93 1.19 14.40 -5.95
N ASP A 94 2.07 13.59 -5.38
CA ASP A 94 3.35 14.05 -4.82
C ASP A 94 4.49 14.12 -5.85
N SER A 95 4.20 13.99 -7.15
CA SER A 95 5.25 13.92 -8.20
C SER A 95 6.21 15.12 -8.22
N SER A 96 5.73 16.30 -7.81
CA SER A 96 6.55 17.51 -7.67
C SER A 96 7.64 17.43 -6.60
N LEU A 97 7.55 16.46 -5.67
CA LEU A 97 8.47 16.29 -4.55
C LEU A 97 9.59 15.27 -4.84
N ILE A 98 9.61 14.69 -6.05
CA ILE A 98 10.46 13.53 -6.34
C ILE A 98 11.97 13.84 -6.27
N ASP A 99 12.37 15.04 -6.67
CA ASP A 99 13.78 15.44 -6.68
C ASP A 99 14.34 15.59 -5.25
N ASP A 100 13.46 15.89 -4.28
CA ASP A 100 13.79 16.05 -2.87
C ASP A 100 13.56 14.76 -2.06
N ASN A 101 12.97 13.73 -2.66
CA ASN A 101 12.60 12.48 -1.98
C ASN A 101 13.15 11.24 -2.71
N PRO A 102 14.42 10.85 -2.45
CA PRO A 102 15.03 9.67 -3.06
C PRO A 102 14.26 8.36 -2.80
N LYS A 103 13.52 8.27 -1.69
CA LYS A 103 12.69 7.08 -1.41
C LYS A 103 11.50 6.98 -2.36
N MET A 104 10.97 8.10 -2.84
CA MET A 104 9.87 8.12 -3.80
C MET A 104 10.29 7.54 -5.15
N LEU A 105 11.54 7.75 -5.59
CA LEU A 105 12.07 7.14 -6.81
C LEU A 105 12.02 5.60 -6.75
N ASP A 106 12.38 5.00 -5.62
CA ASP A 106 12.25 3.54 -5.44
C ASP A 106 10.80 3.09 -5.58
N ILE A 107 9.87 3.86 -5.01
CA ILE A 107 8.44 3.54 -5.01
C ILE A 107 7.85 3.66 -6.40
N VAL A 108 8.19 4.71 -7.15
CA VAL A 108 7.82 4.86 -8.56
C VAL A 108 8.30 3.67 -9.38
N SER A 109 9.53 3.19 -9.14
CA SER A 109 10.06 2.01 -9.84
C SER A 109 9.27 0.74 -9.52
N VAL A 110 8.90 0.52 -8.25
CA VAL A 110 8.07 -0.63 -7.84
C VAL A 110 6.68 -0.55 -8.47
N LEU A 111 6.02 0.61 -8.37
CA LEU A 111 4.68 0.80 -8.93
C LEU A 111 4.67 0.66 -10.46
N ASN A 112 5.69 1.17 -11.16
CA ASN A 112 5.82 0.96 -12.61
C ASN A 112 5.96 -0.53 -12.95
N THR A 113 6.73 -1.28 -12.15
CA THR A 113 6.88 -2.73 -12.34
C THR A 113 5.55 -3.47 -12.14
N ASN A 114 4.75 -3.06 -11.15
CA ASN A 114 3.42 -3.65 -10.92
C ASN A 114 2.46 -3.31 -12.07
N ALA A 115 2.48 -2.07 -12.55
CA ALA A 115 1.68 -1.62 -13.68
C ALA A 115 1.97 -2.38 -14.98
N GLU A 116 3.23 -2.76 -15.23
CA GLU A 116 3.64 -3.57 -16.38
C GLU A 116 3.09 -5.00 -16.35
N GLN A 117 2.67 -5.50 -15.19
CA GLN A 117 2.16 -6.86 -14.99
C GLN A 117 0.63 -6.95 -15.04
N LEU A 118 -0.07 -5.83 -15.19
CA LEU A 118 -1.52 -5.81 -15.19
C LEU A 118 -2.13 -6.57 -16.37
N SER A 119 -3.27 -7.22 -16.12
CA SER A 119 -4.07 -7.80 -17.19
C SER A 119 -4.75 -6.70 -18.01
N ALA A 120 -5.19 -7.00 -19.24
CA ALA A 120 -5.93 -6.05 -20.06
C ALA A 120 -7.21 -5.54 -19.34
N GLY A 121 -7.89 -6.41 -18.60
CA GLY A 121 -9.08 -6.03 -17.83
C GLY A 121 -8.77 -5.15 -16.62
N ASP A 122 -7.58 -5.29 -16.01
CA ASP A 122 -7.15 -4.42 -14.93
C ASP A 122 -6.70 -3.05 -15.46
N MET A 123 -6.01 -3.03 -16.60
CA MET A 123 -5.67 -1.78 -17.31
C MET A 123 -6.92 -0.99 -17.69
N GLU A 124 -8.00 -1.65 -18.12
CA GLU A 124 -9.28 -0.99 -18.42
C GLU A 124 -9.87 -0.28 -17.19
N LYS A 125 -9.75 -0.88 -16.00
CA LYS A 125 -10.31 -0.30 -14.76
C LYS A 125 -9.57 0.94 -14.27
N ILE A 126 -8.27 1.04 -14.54
CA ILE A 126 -7.41 2.07 -13.93
C ILE A 126 -6.57 2.84 -14.97
N GLY A 127 -6.95 2.79 -16.25
CA GLY A 127 -6.18 3.31 -17.37
C GLY A 127 -5.83 4.79 -17.23
N GLU A 128 -6.79 5.63 -16.86
CA GLU A 128 -6.57 7.08 -16.66
C GLU A 128 -5.53 7.35 -15.57
N THR A 129 -5.60 6.63 -14.45
CA THR A 129 -4.61 6.72 -13.37
C THR A 129 -3.22 6.25 -13.82
N LEU A 130 -3.15 5.17 -14.60
CA LEU A 130 -1.90 4.66 -15.14
C LEU A 130 -1.23 5.65 -16.09
N ASP A 131 -2.02 6.28 -16.97
CA ASP A 131 -1.53 7.27 -17.91
C ASP A 131 -1.01 8.49 -17.16
N TRP A 132 -1.78 9.01 -16.18
CA TRP A 132 -1.34 10.12 -15.36
C TRP A 132 -0.04 9.83 -14.58
N PHE A 133 0.08 8.64 -13.99
CA PHE A 133 1.31 8.20 -13.33
C PHE A 133 2.50 8.18 -14.29
N LYS A 134 2.34 7.58 -15.47
CA LYS A 134 3.41 7.47 -16.48
C LYS A 134 3.83 8.82 -17.03
N GLU A 135 2.89 9.73 -17.25
CA GLU A 135 3.18 11.09 -17.70
C GLU A 135 3.99 11.86 -16.65
N SER A 136 3.54 11.79 -15.39
CA SER A 136 4.15 12.52 -14.26
C SER A 136 5.56 12.05 -13.94
N PHE A 137 5.87 10.77 -14.18
CA PHE A 137 7.18 10.17 -13.91
C PHE A 137 7.95 9.74 -15.16
N SER A 138 7.58 10.26 -16.33
CA SER A 138 8.13 9.85 -17.63
C SER A 138 9.66 9.89 -17.67
N GLU A 139 10.29 10.94 -17.12
CA GLU A 139 11.74 11.05 -17.08
C GLU A 139 12.40 10.05 -16.12
N GLN A 140 11.81 9.81 -14.95
CA GLN A 140 12.33 8.88 -13.95
C GLN A 140 12.21 7.43 -14.45
N ILE A 141 11.07 7.08 -15.04
CA ILE A 141 10.83 5.77 -15.65
C ILE A 141 11.81 5.54 -16.82
N ARG A 142 12.02 6.55 -17.68
CA ARG A 142 12.97 6.48 -18.80
C ARG A 142 14.41 6.29 -18.34
N LYS A 143 14.83 6.95 -17.25
CA LYS A 143 16.20 6.90 -16.73
C LYS A 143 16.48 5.64 -15.91
N ASN A 144 15.46 4.97 -15.39
CA ASN A 144 15.65 3.84 -14.47
C ASN A 144 14.83 2.60 -14.88
N PRO A 145 15.10 2.02 -16.08
CA PRO A 145 14.18 1.07 -16.69
C PRO A 145 14.03 -0.26 -15.92
N LYS A 146 14.94 -0.64 -15.00
CA LYS A 146 14.79 -1.85 -14.17
C LYS A 146 15.65 -1.77 -12.89
N ILE A 147 15.07 -1.46 -11.74
CA ILE A 147 15.62 -1.99 -10.48
C ILE A 147 14.99 -3.36 -10.29
N ILE A 148 15.69 -4.40 -10.78
CA ILE A 148 15.35 -5.78 -10.44
C ILE A 148 15.67 -5.95 -8.94
N TYR A 149 14.66 -5.82 -8.08
CA TYR A 149 14.78 -6.20 -6.67
C TYR A 149 14.84 -7.74 -6.55
N SER A 150 15.96 -8.32 -6.97
CA SER A 150 16.34 -9.70 -6.65
C SER A 150 16.85 -9.75 -5.21
N LYS A 151 15.96 -9.62 -4.21
CA LYS A 151 16.31 -9.99 -2.82
C LYS A 151 15.22 -10.67 -2.00
N TYR A 152 14.00 -10.86 -2.50
CA TYR A 152 13.00 -11.65 -1.79
C TYR A 152 12.24 -12.58 -2.75
N PRO A 153 12.54 -13.88 -2.76
CA PRO A 153 11.67 -14.84 -3.43
C PRO A 153 10.32 -14.89 -2.71
N PRO A 154 9.19 -14.95 -3.44
CA PRO A 154 7.88 -15.14 -2.83
C PRO A 154 7.84 -16.52 -2.16
N ASN A 155 7.57 -16.54 -0.86
CA ASN A 155 7.13 -17.69 -0.06
C ASN A 155 7.89 -19.02 -0.26
N THR A 156 8.94 -19.24 0.52
CA THR A 156 9.29 -20.62 0.91
C THR A 156 8.46 -20.99 2.15
N PRO A 157 7.60 -22.02 2.11
CA PRO A 157 6.86 -22.46 3.29
C PRO A 157 7.85 -22.92 4.38
N LEU A 158 7.64 -22.48 5.62
CA LEU A 158 8.32 -23.00 6.81
C LEU A 158 7.99 -24.48 7.00
N THR A 159 8.67 -25.36 6.28
CA THR A 159 8.69 -26.80 6.54
C THR A 159 10.00 -27.15 7.25
N SER A 160 9.88 -27.27 8.57
CA SER A 160 10.54 -28.29 9.38
C SER A 160 12.08 -28.33 9.33
N ILE A 161 12.74 -27.38 10.01
CA ILE A 161 14.08 -27.68 10.54
C ILE A 161 13.90 -28.66 11.70
N LYS A 162 14.11 -29.95 11.43
CA LYS A 162 14.32 -30.97 12.45
C LYS A 162 15.45 -30.49 13.37
N ARG A 163 15.14 -30.36 14.66
CA ARG A 163 16.12 -30.22 15.73
C ARG A 163 17.08 -31.42 15.67
N GLY A 164 18.33 -31.18 15.26
CA GLY A 164 19.43 -32.08 15.57
C GLY A 164 19.72 -31.99 17.05
N ILE A 165 19.09 -32.87 17.83
CA ILE A 165 19.40 -33.07 19.25
C ILE A 165 20.72 -33.85 19.28
N ALA A 166 21.69 -33.30 20.01
CA ALA A 166 22.91 -33.96 20.40
C ALA A 166 22.62 -35.33 21.05
N GLN A 167 23.42 -36.35 20.70
CA GLN A 167 23.69 -37.45 21.61
C GLN A 167 25.19 -37.73 21.63
N GLN A 168 25.73 -37.57 22.83
CA GLN A 168 26.99 -38.10 23.32
C GLN A 168 26.92 -39.62 23.37
N ALA A 169 28.01 -40.28 22.96
CA ALA A 169 28.57 -41.49 23.58
C ALA A 169 30.02 -41.60 23.13
#